data_AF-A0A7C7SXQ2-F1
#
_entry.id   AF-A0A7C7SXQ2-F1
#
_cell.length_a   1.000
_cell.length_b   1.000
_cell.length_c   1.000
_cell.angle_alpha   90.00
_cell.angle_beta   90.00
_cell.angle_gamma   90.00
#
_symmetry.space_group_name_H-M   'P 1'
#
loop_
_entity.id
_entity.type
_entity.pdbx_description
1 polymer ?
#
loop_
_entity_poly.entity_id
_entity_poly.type
_entity_poly.pdbx_seq_one_letter_code
_entity_poly.pdbx_strand_id
1 'polypeptide(L)'
;MVHERPTTESGKALEMRVSGKVLNGNLIMFDKETDSEWLQETGKSLTGEHKGKQLTELSEEQQTKNVRWDVWRKQHPDSKVLYCGHCEDEQKKP
;
A
#
# COMPACT_ATOMS: atom_id res chain seq x y z
N MET A 1 -1.52 2.04 0.81
CA MET A 1 -0.71 0.85 0.46
C MET A 1 -1.39 0.18 -0.73
N VAL A 2 -0.63 -0.19 -1.76
CA VAL A 2 -1.19 -0.88 -2.93
C VAL A 2 -0.96 -2.38 -2.75
N HIS A 3 -2.05 -3.15 -2.61
CA HIS A 3 -1.99 -4.56 -2.28
C HIS A 3 -1.59 -5.45 -3.45
N GLU A 4 -1.84 -5.02 -4.69
CA GLU A 4 -1.54 -5.79 -5.89
C GLU A 4 -0.41 -5.10 -6.65
N ARG A 5 0.74 -5.78 -6.76
CA ARG A 5 1.94 -5.21 -7.41
C ARG A 5 2.50 -6.16 -8.45
N PRO A 6 2.52 -5.80 -9.74
CA PRO A 6 3.17 -6.61 -10.76
C PRO A 6 4.69 -6.40 -10.75
N THR A 7 5.43 -7.46 -11.09
CA THR A 7 6.87 -7.35 -11.37
C THR A 7 7.12 -6.82 -12.78
N THR A 8 8.28 -6.22 -13.01
CA THR A 8 8.66 -5.70 -14.34
C THR A 8 8.77 -6.79 -15.42
N GLU A 9 8.93 -8.06 -15.04
CA GLU A 9 9.18 -9.18 -15.95
C GLU A 9 7.93 -9.99 -16.30
N SER A 10 7.08 -10.30 -15.31
CA SER A 10 5.97 -11.25 -15.50
C SER A 10 4.61 -10.59 -15.73
N GLY A 11 4.47 -9.29 -15.42
CA GLY A 11 3.19 -8.58 -15.47
C GLY A 11 2.10 -9.11 -14.50
N LYS A 12 2.32 -10.28 -13.88
CA LYS A 12 1.44 -10.90 -12.90
C LYS A 12 1.48 -10.11 -11.60
N ALA A 13 0.32 -9.70 -11.12
CA ALA A 13 0.19 -9.03 -9.84
C ALA A 13 0.47 -9.98 -8.67
N LEU A 14 1.34 -9.56 -7.76
CA LEU A 14 1.61 -10.22 -6.48
C LEU A 14 0.70 -9.64 -5.39
N GLU A 15 0.15 -10.49 -4.53
CA GLU A 15 -0.58 -10.08 -3.32
C GLU A 15 0.43 -9.70 -2.22
N MET A 16 0.62 -8.41 -2.01
CA MET A 16 1.55 -7.83 -1.04
C MET A 16 0.91 -7.66 0.34
N ARG A 17 1.68 -8.00 1.37
CA ARG A 17 1.33 -7.83 2.78
C ARG A 17 2.48 -7.20 3.57
N VAL A 18 2.16 -6.74 4.78
CA VAL A 18 3.12 -6.13 5.70
C VAL A 18 3.81 -7.20 6.53
N SER A 19 5.14 -7.23 6.50
CA SER A 19 5.94 -8.20 7.28
C SER A 19 6.10 -7.79 8.76
N GLY A 20 5.85 -6.52 9.09
CA GLY A 20 6.19 -5.93 10.38
C GLY A 20 7.66 -5.54 10.53
N LYS A 21 8.52 -5.83 9.54
CA LYS A 21 9.94 -5.45 9.54
C LYS A 21 10.15 -4.10 8.86
N VAL A 22 11.25 -3.45 9.24
CA VAL A 22 11.64 -2.13 8.74
C VAL A 22 13.14 -2.14 8.43
N LEU A 23 13.54 -1.53 7.33
CA LEU A 23 14.93 -1.29 6.96
C LEU A 23 15.11 0.19 6.63
N ASN A 24 16.02 0.86 7.33
CA ASN A 24 16.28 2.31 7.16
C ASN A 24 15.01 3.19 7.24
N GLY A 25 14.05 2.82 8.11
CA GLY A 25 12.77 3.53 8.23
C GLY A 25 11.72 3.16 7.17
N ASN A 26 12.07 2.33 6.19
CA ASN A 26 11.16 1.85 5.16
C ASN A 26 10.61 0.46 5.48
N LEU A 27 9.31 0.27 5.24
CA LEU A 27 8.66 -1.02 5.46
C LEU A 27 9.25 -2.10 4.53
N ILE A 28 9.38 -3.30 5.07
CA ILE A 28 9.57 -4.50 4.26
C ILE A 28 8.18 -5.13 4.06
N MET A 29 7.75 -5.24 2.81
CA MET A 29 6.57 -6.00 2.43
C MET A 29 6.97 -7.44 2.14
N PHE A 30 6.03 -8.37 2.16
CA PHE A 30 6.23 -9.70 1.60
C PHE A 30 5.09 -10.02 0.64
N ASP A 31 5.35 -10.80 -0.41
CA ASP A 31 4.29 -11.35 -1.24
C ASP A 31 3.83 -12.70 -0.68
N LYS A 32 2.53 -12.93 -0.70
CA LYS A 32 1.92 -14.12 -0.09
C LYS A 32 2.17 -15.42 -0.87
N GLU A 33 2.47 -15.32 -2.17
CA GLU A 33 2.63 -16.50 -3.03
C GLU A 33 4.00 -17.16 -2.85
N THR A 34 5.06 -16.36 -2.76
CA THR A 34 6.47 -16.83 -2.75
C THR A 34 7.20 -16.51 -1.45
N ASP A 35 6.58 -15.76 -0.55
CA ASP A 35 7.18 -15.26 0.70
C ASP A 35 8.46 -14.43 0.46
N SER A 36 8.61 -13.86 -0.74
CA SER A 36 9.74 -12.98 -1.04
C SER A 36 9.54 -11.64 -0.33
N GLU A 37 10.62 -11.09 0.22
CA GLU A 37 10.57 -9.80 0.90
C GLU A 37 10.96 -8.66 -0.04
N TRP A 38 10.28 -7.53 0.08
CA TRP A 38 10.37 -6.39 -0.82
C TRP A 38 10.52 -5.09 -0.03
N LEU A 39 11.55 -4.29 -0.34
CA LEU A 39 11.72 -2.98 0.28
C LEU A 39 10.71 -1.99 -0.30
N GLN A 40 9.84 -1.40 0.52
CA GLN A 40 8.73 -0.57 0.05
C GLN A 40 9.18 0.66 -0.75
N GLU A 41 10.24 1.33 -0.31
CA GLU A 41 10.75 2.55 -0.94
C GLU A 41 11.17 2.30 -2.39
N THR A 42 12.00 1.28 -2.58
CA THR A 42 12.59 1.02 -3.90
C THR A 42 11.72 0.09 -4.72
N GLY A 43 10.96 -0.82 -4.10
CA GLY A 43 10.26 -1.92 -4.77
C GLY A 43 11.17 -3.12 -5.08
N LYS A 44 12.40 -3.15 -4.55
CA LYS A 44 13.37 -4.22 -4.80
C LYS A 44 13.12 -5.40 -3.88
N SER A 45 13.16 -6.61 -4.43
CA SER A 45 13.14 -7.84 -3.64
C SER A 45 14.50 -8.12 -3.00
N LEU A 46 14.49 -8.37 -1.69
CA LEU A 46 15.67 -8.62 -0.86
C LEU A 46 15.96 -10.12 -0.70
N THR A 47 14.92 -10.94 -0.65
CA THR A 47 14.97 -12.38 -0.35
C THR A 47 13.90 -13.13 -1.15
N GLY A 48 13.91 -14.47 -1.08
CA GLY A 48 12.93 -15.33 -1.73
C GLY A 48 13.17 -15.57 -3.22
N GLU A 49 12.17 -16.12 -3.90
CA GLU A 49 12.21 -16.48 -5.32
C GLU A 49 12.44 -15.25 -6.22
N HIS A 50 11.95 -14.09 -5.79
CA HIS A 50 12.07 -12.85 -6.54
C HIS A 50 13.32 -12.04 -6.20
N LYS A 51 14.27 -12.57 -5.42
CA LYS A 51 15.46 -11.83 -4.97
C LYS A 51 16.17 -11.10 -6.12
N GLY A 52 16.37 -9.79 -5.94
CA GLY A 52 17.01 -8.91 -6.92
C GLY A 52 16.07 -8.36 -7.99
N LYS A 53 14.85 -8.88 -8.12
CA LYS A 53 13.82 -8.32 -9.02
C LYS A 53 13.20 -7.05 -8.45
N GLN A 54 12.46 -6.37 -9.31
CA GLN A 54 11.94 -5.04 -9.10
C GLN A 54 10.43 -5.00 -9.41
N LEU A 55 9.65 -4.37 -8.53
CA LEU A 55 8.23 -4.09 -8.80
C LEU A 55 8.10 -3.00 -9.87
N THR A 56 7.05 -3.10 -10.68
CA THR A 56 6.68 -2.04 -11.63
C THR A 56 6.34 -0.77 -10.88
N GLU A 57 6.81 0.37 -11.37
CA GLU A 57 6.50 1.67 -10.81
C GLU A 57 5.00 1.96 -10.85
N LEU A 58 4.49 2.66 -9.84
CA LEU A 58 3.08 3.05 -9.83
C LEU A 58 2.85 4.15 -10.87
N SER A 59 1.76 4.06 -11.61
CA SER A 59 1.31 5.16 -12.45
C SER A 59 1.04 6.42 -11.63
N GLU A 60 1.09 7.60 -12.26
CA GLU A 60 0.78 8.87 -11.60
C GLU A 60 -0.58 8.82 -10.89
N GLU A 61 -1.61 8.26 -11.51
CA GLU A 61 -2.94 8.10 -10.90
C GLU A 61 -2.90 7.27 -9.60
N GLN A 62 -2.13 6.18 -9.59
CA GLN A 62 -1.97 5.34 -8.41
C GLN A 62 -1.16 6.02 -7.30
N GLN A 63 -0.17 6.85 -7.65
CA GLN A 63 0.55 7.70 -6.70
C GLN A 63 -0.34 8.83 -6.16
N THR A 64 -1.24 9.37 -7.00
CA THR A 64 -2.13 10.51 -6.72
C THR A 64 -3.29 10.17 -5.78
N LYS A 65 -3.51 8.90 -5.42
CA LYS A 65 -4.52 8.55 -4.39
C LYS A 65 -4.25 9.19 -3.01
N ASN A 66 -3.07 9.76 -2.78
CA ASN A 66 -2.82 10.65 -1.66
C ASN A 66 -3.22 12.11 -2.00
N VAL A 67 -4.53 12.34 -2.14
CA VAL A 67 -5.09 13.65 -2.52
C VAL A 67 -5.83 14.27 -1.34
N ARG A 68 -5.85 15.61 -1.29
CA ARG A 68 -6.59 16.35 -0.28
C ARG A 68 -8.10 16.09 -0.44
N TRP A 69 -8.78 15.86 0.68
CA TRP A 69 -10.20 15.45 0.68
C TRP A 69 -11.12 16.41 -0.07
N ASP A 70 -10.91 17.72 0.05
CA ASP A 70 -11.72 18.72 -0.63
C ASP A 70 -11.54 18.69 -2.16
N VAL A 71 -10.36 18.31 -2.66
CA VAL A 71 -10.09 18.13 -4.09
C VAL A 71 -10.78 16.85 -4.58
N TRP A 72 -10.63 15.74 -3.84
CA TRP A 72 -11.31 14.48 -4.16
C TRP A 72 -12.83 14.64 -4.22
N ARG A 73 -13.42 15.31 -3.22
CA ARG A 73 -14.88 15.48 -3.12
C ARG A 73 -15.47 16.30 -4.28
N LYS A 74 -14.71 17.21 -4.89
CA LYS A 74 -15.15 17.94 -6.08
C LYS A 74 -15.29 17.02 -7.29
N GLN A 75 -14.42 16.02 -7.42
CA GLN A 75 -14.41 15.07 -8.54
C GLN A 75 -15.33 13.86 -8.29
N HIS A 76 -15.51 13.47 -7.03
CA HIS A 76 -16.31 12.33 -6.60
C HIS A 76 -17.31 12.73 -5.51
N PRO A 77 -18.36 13.51 -5.86
CA PRO A 77 -19.28 14.11 -4.89
C PRO A 77 -20.13 13.09 -4.12
N ASP A 78 -20.27 11.87 -4.65
CA ASP A 78 -21.01 10.74 -4.09
C ASP A 78 -20.17 9.84 -3.15
N SER A 79 -18.88 10.14 -3.00
CA SER A 79 -17.99 9.39 -2.10
C SER A 79 -18.50 9.41 -0.65
N LYS A 80 -18.56 8.22 -0.03
CA LYS A 80 -18.93 8.05 1.38
C LYS A 80 -17.68 7.90 2.25
N VAL A 81 -17.72 8.47 3.46
CA VAL A 81 -16.67 8.29 4.46
C VAL A 81 -17.13 7.22 5.45
N LEU A 82 -16.30 6.20 5.66
CA LEU A 82 -16.53 5.24 6.73
C LEU A 82 -16.23 5.91 8.06
N TYR A 83 -17.23 5.97 8.93
CA TYR A 83 -17.15 6.58 10.24
C TYR A 83 -17.64 5.59 11.30
N CYS A 84 -16.93 5.47 12.41
CA CYS A 84 -17.31 4.64 13.54
C CYS A 84 -17.70 5.53 14.71
N GLY A 85 -19.00 5.55 15.06
CA GLY A 85 -19.53 6.39 16.14
C GLY A 85 -19.03 6.01 17.53
N HIS A 86 -18.59 4.76 17.72
CA HIS A 86 -18.04 4.26 18.99
C HIS A 86 -16.88 5.13 19.54
N CYS A 87 -16.08 5.76 18.67
CA CYS A 87 -14.90 6.51 19.07
C CYS A 87 -15.21 7.91 19.64
N GLU A 88 -16.38 8.48 19.34
CA GLU A 88 -16.76 9.84 19.74
C GLU A 88 -17.56 9.86 21.06
N ASP A 89 -18.30 8.79 21.34
CA ASP A 89 -19.13 8.67 22.55
C ASP A 89 -18.30 8.44 23.83
N GLU A 90 -17.11 7.85 23.74
CA GLU A 90 -16.21 7.69 24.89
C GLU A 90 -15.52 8.99 25.32
N GLN A 91 -15.35 9.95 24.39
CA GLN A 91 -14.78 11.28 24.69
C GLN A 91 -15.82 12.25 25.29
N LYS A 92 -17.10 11.87 25.29
CA LYS A 92 -18.22 12.65 25.85
C LYS A 92 -18.68 12.16 27.23
N LYS A 93 -18.00 11.18 27.84
CA LYS A 93 -18.25 10.82 29.25
C LYS A 93 -17.78 11.99 30.15
N PRO A 94 -18.62 12.49 31.06
CA PRO A 94 -18.25 13.57 31.99
C PRO A 94 -17.14 13.18 32.96
#